data_AF-A0AAD1WRQ3-F1
#
_entry.id   AF-A0AAD1WRQ3-F1
#
_cell.length_a   1.000
_cell.length_b   1.000
_cell.length_c   1.000
_cell.angle_alpha   90.00
_cell.angle_beta   90.00
_cell.angle_gamma   90.00
#
_symmetry.space_group_name_H-M   'P 1'
#
loop_
_entity.id
_entity.type
_entity.pdbx_description
1 polymer ?
#
loop_
_entity_poly.entity_id
_entity_poly.type
_entity_poly.pdbx_seq_one_letter_code
_entity_poly.pdbx_strand_id
1 'polypeptide(L)'
;MELQKKRLELKAQASRMEKRKSLRKRKHKEKTTGNQEMNNSPAPAKNSALDTLQPYFEASDRFEPPVCIKIIKKSRLEDAMDQAVKGGDIETAEELSDRLATREMAVKVTKAVSSYKYLQTKEKEEASQGSRQKKKNLGWG
;
A
#
# COMPACT_ATOMS: atom_id res chain seq x y z
N MET A 1 -61.71 -0.85 27.53
CA MET A 1 -61.61 -0.66 26.07
C MET A 1 -60.51 0.33 25.65
N GLU A 2 -60.10 1.29 26.49
CA GLU A 2 -59.10 2.31 26.12
C GLU A 2 -57.66 1.80 25.94
N LEU A 3 -57.24 0.78 26.71
CA LEU A 3 -55.88 0.23 26.62
C LEU A 3 -55.59 -0.43 25.27
N GLN A 4 -56.58 -1.09 24.67
CA GLN A 4 -56.44 -1.71 23.37
C GLN A 4 -56.32 -0.66 22.25
N LYS A 5 -57.05 0.46 22.38
CA LYS A 5 -56.98 1.59 21.44
C LYS A 5 -55.60 2.24 21.43
N LYS A 6 -55.01 2.49 22.60
CA LYS A 6 -53.63 3.02 22.73
C LYS A 6 -52.57 2.09 22.12
N ARG A 7 -52.74 0.77 22.26
CA ARG A 7 -51.81 -0.21 21.67
C ARG A 7 -51.84 -0.20 20.13
N LEU A 8 -53.02 -0.02 19.53
CA LEU A 8 -53.17 0.09 18.08
C LEU A 8 -52.58 1.39 17.54
N GLU A 9 -52.74 2.51 18.24
CA GLU A 9 -52.14 3.80 17.88
C GLU A 9 -50.60 3.76 17.89
N LEU A 10 -49.99 3.19 18.93
CA LEU A 10 -48.53 3.04 19.00
C LEU A 10 -47.99 2.15 17.87
N LYS A 11 -48.71 1.08 17.52
CA LYS A 11 -48.34 0.19 16.39
C LYS A 11 -48.45 0.90 15.04
N ALA A 12 -49.48 1.73 14.85
CA ALA A 12 -49.64 2.54 13.64
C ALA A 12 -48.50 3.57 13.51
N GLN A 13 -48.12 4.23 14.61
CA GLN A 13 -47.05 5.23 14.62
C GLN A 13 -45.67 4.61 14.31
N ALA A 14 -45.38 3.42 14.86
CA ALA A 14 -44.16 2.67 14.58
C ALA A 14 -44.02 2.30 13.09
N SER A 15 -45.09 1.80 12.47
CA SER A 15 -45.09 1.45 11.03
C SER A 15 -44.88 2.67 10.12
N ARG A 16 -45.38 3.85 10.53
CA ARG A 16 -45.21 5.10 9.78
C ARG A 16 -43.77 5.61 9.83
N MET A 17 -43.08 5.41 10.96
CA MET A 17 -41.67 5.76 11.13
C MET A 17 -40.76 4.85 10.30
N GLU A 18 -41.09 3.56 10.20
CA GLU A 18 -40.32 2.58 9.42
C GLU A 18 -40.39 2.86 7.91
N LYS A 19 -41.59 3.18 7.39
CA LYS A 19 -41.77 3.61 5.99
C LYS A 19 -40.98 4.88 5.64
N ARG A 20 -40.92 5.85 6.57
CA ARG A 20 -40.13 7.08 6.39
C ARG A 20 -38.61 6.83 6.35
N LYS A 21 -38.10 5.86 7.12
CA LYS A 21 -36.68 5.47 7.10
C LYS A 21 -36.28 4.76 5.80
N SER A 22 -37.15 3.93 5.24
CA SER A 22 -36.91 3.22 3.97
C SER A 22 -36.78 4.18 2.77
N LEU A 23 -37.62 5.22 2.70
CA LEU A 23 -37.58 6.19 1.61
C LEU A 23 -36.31 7.05 1.61
N ARG A 24 -35.72 7.34 2.78
CA ARG A 24 -34.46 8.10 2.86
C ARG A 24 -33.24 7.32 2.33
N LYS A 25 -33.26 5.99 2.41
CA LYS A 25 -32.14 5.15 1.91
C LYS A 25 -32.09 5.07 0.38
N ARG A 26 -33.22 5.23 -0.32
CA ARG A 26 -33.26 5.16 -1.79
C ARG A 26 -32.70 6.41 -2.47
N LYS A 27 -32.79 7.60 -1.84
CA LYS A 27 -32.24 8.85 -2.40
C LYS A 27 -30.71 8.99 -2.35
N HIS A 28 -30.00 8.12 -1.63
CA HIS A 28 -28.54 8.18 -1.54
C HIS A 28 -27.81 7.37 -2.62
N LYS A 29 -28.55 6.61 -3.46
CA LYS A 29 -27.96 5.76 -4.52
C LYS A 29 -27.93 6.41 -5.91
N GLU A 30 -28.45 7.63 -6.06
CA GLU A 30 -28.55 8.34 -7.36
C GLU A 30 -27.60 9.54 -7.55
N LYS A 31 -26.63 9.76 -6.64
CA LYS A 31 -25.70 10.92 -6.74
C LYS A 31 -24.21 10.54 -6.69
N THR A 32 -23.84 9.41 -7.29
CA THR A 32 -22.44 9.07 -7.59
C THR A 32 -22.30 8.61 -9.04
N THR A 33 -22.78 9.44 -9.96
CA THR A 33 -22.44 9.39 -11.39
C THR A 33 -21.88 10.77 -11.74
N GLY A 34 -20.56 10.90 -11.76
CA GLY A 34 -19.87 12.13 -12.11
C GLY A 34 -18.35 11.96 -12.00
N ASN A 35 -17.73 11.62 -13.12
CA ASN A 35 -16.29 11.58 -13.42
C ASN A 35 -15.38 10.84 -12.43
N GLN A 36 -15.21 9.54 -12.66
CA GLN A 36 -13.90 8.91 -12.48
C GLN A 36 -13.30 8.73 -13.86
N GLU A 37 -12.22 9.47 -14.11
CA GLU A 37 -11.28 9.21 -15.20
C GLU A 37 -10.96 7.71 -15.22
N MET A 38 -11.01 7.14 -16.41
CA MET A 38 -10.63 5.77 -16.71
C MET A 38 -9.16 5.57 -16.34
N ASN A 39 -8.88 5.27 -15.08
CA ASN A 39 -7.71 4.48 -14.76
C ASN A 39 -8.01 3.07 -15.23
N ASN A 40 -7.43 2.74 -16.39
CA ASN A 40 -7.32 1.40 -16.92
C ASN A 40 -6.87 0.47 -15.79
N SER A 41 -7.79 -0.24 -15.17
CA SER A 41 -7.46 -1.37 -14.32
C SER A 41 -7.49 -2.59 -15.23
N PRO A 42 -6.35 -3.20 -15.57
CA PRO A 42 -6.38 -4.57 -16.04
C PRO A 42 -6.84 -5.43 -14.86
N ALA A 43 -7.67 -6.44 -15.14
CA ALA A 43 -7.89 -7.57 -14.25
C ALA A 43 -6.54 -8.10 -13.71
N PRO A 44 -6.47 -8.73 -12.52
CA PRO A 44 -5.19 -9.11 -11.93
C PRO A 44 -4.55 -10.20 -12.78
N ALA A 45 -3.73 -9.77 -13.74
CA ALA A 45 -2.64 -10.58 -14.25
C ALA A 45 -1.90 -11.09 -13.02
N LYS A 46 -1.48 -12.35 -13.04
CA LYS A 46 -0.61 -12.91 -12.02
C LYS A 46 0.71 -12.15 -12.10
N ASN A 47 0.75 -10.95 -11.53
CA ASN A 47 1.92 -10.12 -11.47
C ASN A 47 2.97 -10.97 -10.79
N SER A 48 4.12 -11.12 -11.43
CA SER A 48 5.23 -11.82 -10.81
C SER A 48 5.56 -11.10 -9.50
N ALA A 49 6.10 -11.82 -8.51
CA ALA A 49 6.49 -11.21 -7.25
C ALA A 49 7.42 -9.99 -7.46
N LEU A 50 8.17 -9.98 -8.57
CA LEU A 50 9.04 -8.88 -8.99
C LEU A 50 8.25 -7.64 -9.46
N ASP A 51 7.18 -7.81 -10.23
CA ASP A 51 6.35 -6.68 -10.72
C ASP A 51 5.72 -5.91 -9.56
N THR A 52 5.36 -6.61 -8.47
CA THR A 52 4.84 -5.96 -7.26
C THR A 52 5.89 -5.15 -6.50
N LEU A 53 7.17 -5.49 -6.67
CA LEU A 53 8.29 -4.85 -5.97
C LEU A 53 8.93 -3.71 -6.77
N GLN A 54 8.81 -3.70 -8.09
CA GLN A 54 9.40 -2.70 -8.97
C GLN A 54 9.14 -1.24 -8.53
N PRO A 55 7.93 -0.83 -8.10
CA PRO A 55 7.68 0.55 -7.64
C PRO A 55 8.51 0.96 -6.41
N TYR A 56 8.99 -0.01 -5.63
CA TYR A 56 9.73 0.20 -4.40
C TYR A 56 11.24 0.26 -4.59
N PHE A 57 11.76 -0.14 -5.76
CA PHE A 57 13.20 0.01 -6.07
C PHE A 57 13.59 1.48 -6.10
N GLU A 58 12.89 2.30 -6.89
CA GLU A 58 13.19 3.73 -7.05
C GLU A 58 12.76 4.56 -5.84
N ALA A 59 11.73 4.10 -5.10
CA ALA A 59 11.27 4.80 -3.91
C ALA A 59 12.35 4.92 -2.84
N SER A 60 13.27 3.96 -2.79
CA SER A 60 14.35 3.93 -1.82
C SER A 60 15.40 5.03 -2.07
N ASP A 61 15.73 5.29 -3.34
CA ASP A 61 16.79 6.25 -3.72
C ASP A 61 16.37 7.71 -3.47
N ARG A 62 15.06 7.99 -3.45
CA ARG A 62 14.51 9.34 -3.16
C ARG A 62 14.79 9.83 -1.74
N PHE A 63 15.09 8.91 -0.81
CA PHE A 63 15.41 9.25 0.58
C PHE A 63 16.90 9.43 0.82
N GLU A 64 17.75 9.13 -0.17
CA GLU A 64 19.16 9.44 -0.05
C GLU A 64 19.34 10.96 -0.19
N PRO A 65 20.04 11.61 0.76
CA PRO A 65 20.31 13.03 0.64
C PRO A 65 21.04 13.27 -0.69
N PRO A 66 20.74 14.38 -1.41
CA PRO A 66 21.48 14.74 -2.61
C PRO A 66 22.96 14.68 -2.28
N VAL A 67 23.77 14.12 -3.19
CA VAL A 67 25.17 13.74 -2.95
C VAL A 67 25.97 14.93 -2.41
N CYS A 68 25.91 15.17 -1.11
CA CYS A 68 26.85 16.03 -0.41
C CYS A 68 28.17 15.30 -0.56
N ILE A 69 29.15 15.91 -1.24
CA ILE A 69 30.51 15.42 -1.53
C ILE A 69 30.94 14.27 -0.61
N LYS A 70 30.48 13.05 -0.92
CA LYS A 70 30.82 11.84 -0.17
C LYS A 70 31.97 11.23 -0.95
N ILE A 71 33.10 11.05 -0.29
CA ILE A 71 34.16 10.22 -0.84
C ILE A 71 33.63 8.79 -0.76
N ILE A 72 33.01 8.34 -1.84
CA ILE A 72 32.56 6.96 -1.98
C ILE A 72 33.83 6.13 -2.08
N LYS A 73 34.14 5.42 -0.99
CA LYS A 73 35.24 4.46 -0.99
C LYS A 73 34.83 3.29 -1.86
N LYS A 74 35.70 2.93 -2.80
CA LYS A 74 35.51 1.75 -3.63
C LYS A 74 35.36 0.51 -2.77
N SER A 75 34.50 -0.41 -3.22
CA SER A 75 34.38 -1.73 -2.63
C SER A 75 35.58 -2.59 -2.99
N ARG A 76 35.97 -3.54 -2.13
CA ARG A 76 37.06 -4.49 -2.42
C ARG A 76 36.85 -5.27 -3.73
N LEU A 77 35.58 -5.47 -4.10
CA LEU A 77 35.21 -6.19 -5.32
C LEU A 77 35.41 -5.31 -6.57
N GLU A 78 35.18 -4.01 -6.46
CA GLU A 78 35.49 -3.02 -7.50
C GLU A 78 37.02 -2.87 -7.66
N ASP A 79 37.76 -2.87 -6.56
CA ASP A 79 39.23 -2.84 -6.60
C ASP A 79 39.80 -4.09 -7.28
N ALA A 80 39.19 -5.26 -7.05
CA ALA A 80 39.58 -6.50 -7.71
C ALA A 80 39.28 -6.49 -9.21
N MET A 81 38.13 -5.92 -9.62
CA MET A 81 37.82 -5.68 -11.04
C MET A 81 38.85 -4.75 -11.68
N ASP A 82 39.20 -3.64 -11.03
CA ASP A 82 40.22 -2.70 -11.52
C ASP A 82 41.58 -3.39 -11.69
N GLN A 83 41.93 -4.33 -10.81
CA GLN A 83 43.16 -5.12 -10.89
C GLN A 83 43.13 -6.10 -12.07
N ALA A 84 42.02 -6.82 -12.27
CA ALA A 84 41.84 -7.73 -13.40
C ALA A 84 41.94 -7.01 -14.74
N VAL A 85 41.27 -5.84 -14.86
CA VAL A 85 41.34 -5.00 -16.06
C VAL A 85 42.77 -4.52 -16.34
N LYS A 86 43.51 -4.08 -15.30
CA LYS A 86 44.92 -3.69 -15.44
C LYS A 86 45.82 -4.87 -15.84
N GLY A 87 45.49 -6.07 -15.38
CA GLY A 87 46.16 -7.31 -15.75
C GLY A 87 45.84 -7.80 -17.16
N GLY A 88 44.85 -7.20 -17.83
CA GLY A 88 44.37 -7.64 -19.14
C GLY A 88 43.51 -8.92 -19.09
N ASP A 89 43.09 -9.34 -17.90
CA ASP A 89 42.40 -10.59 -17.67
C ASP A 89 40.87 -10.37 -17.70
N ILE A 90 40.33 -10.25 -18.93
CA ILE A 90 38.95 -9.80 -19.18
C ILE A 90 37.90 -10.79 -18.66
N GLU A 91 38.17 -12.10 -18.77
CA GLU A 91 37.25 -13.14 -18.30
C GLU A 91 36.97 -13.00 -16.80
N THR A 92 38.02 -12.79 -16.01
CA THR A 92 37.88 -12.61 -14.56
C THR A 92 37.19 -11.29 -14.20
N ALA A 93 37.41 -10.23 -14.98
CA ALA A 93 36.74 -8.96 -14.78
C ALA A 93 35.22 -9.06 -15.05
N GLU A 94 34.83 -9.81 -16.07
CA GLU A 94 33.42 -10.09 -16.41
C GLU A 94 32.72 -10.89 -15.30
N GLU A 95 33.34 -11.97 -14.81
CA GLU A 95 32.79 -12.76 -13.71
C GLU A 95 32.58 -11.91 -12.45
N LEU A 96 33.57 -11.07 -12.12
CA LEU A 96 33.48 -10.16 -10.97
C LEU A 96 32.37 -9.11 -11.15
N SER A 97 32.15 -8.63 -12.38
CA SER A 97 31.07 -7.71 -12.71
C SER A 97 29.69 -8.33 -12.49
N ASP A 98 29.46 -9.54 -12.99
CA ASP A 98 28.19 -10.26 -12.83
C ASP A 98 27.88 -10.53 -11.35
N ARG A 99 28.93 -10.89 -10.59
CA ARG A 99 28.84 -11.06 -9.15
C ARG A 99 28.49 -9.76 -8.43
N LEU A 100 29.10 -8.63 -8.83
CA LEU A 100 28.80 -7.31 -8.27
C LEU A 100 27.33 -6.93 -8.54
N ALA A 101 26.89 -7.05 -9.80
CA ALA A 101 25.54 -6.75 -10.22
C ALA A 101 24.49 -7.58 -9.45
N THR A 102 24.74 -8.89 -9.29
CA THR A 102 23.86 -9.78 -8.53
C THR A 102 23.72 -9.34 -7.07
N ARG A 103 24.84 -8.97 -6.43
CA ARG A 103 24.85 -8.50 -5.04
C ARG A 103 24.09 -7.19 -4.89
N GLU A 104 24.33 -6.22 -5.76
CA GLU A 104 23.64 -4.94 -5.73
C GLU A 104 22.14 -5.09 -5.98
N MET A 105 21.76 -5.97 -6.90
CA MET A 105 20.36 -6.30 -7.14
C MET A 105 19.71 -6.94 -5.90
N ALA A 106 20.40 -7.85 -5.21
CA ALA A 106 19.91 -8.43 -3.97
C ALA A 106 19.67 -7.37 -2.87
N VAL A 107 20.53 -6.35 -2.78
CA VAL A 107 20.34 -5.21 -1.87
C VAL A 107 19.08 -4.42 -2.26
N LYS A 108 18.84 -4.14 -3.54
CA LYS A 108 17.62 -3.47 -4.00
C LYS A 108 16.36 -4.28 -3.69
N VAL A 109 16.38 -5.60 -3.91
CA VAL A 109 15.29 -6.53 -3.57
C VAL A 109 14.98 -6.52 -2.08
N THR A 110 15.98 -6.62 -1.23
CA THR A 110 15.75 -6.62 0.23
C THR A 110 15.18 -5.29 0.72
N LYS A 111 15.67 -4.15 0.23
CA LYS A 111 15.11 -2.81 0.51
C LYS A 111 13.66 -2.63 0.02
N ALA A 112 13.35 -3.14 -1.17
CA ALA A 112 11.98 -3.10 -1.70
C ALA A 112 11.02 -3.96 -0.87
N VAL A 113 11.45 -5.16 -0.49
CA VAL A 113 10.64 -6.08 0.33
C VAL A 113 10.36 -5.50 1.71
N SER A 114 11.34 -4.85 2.35
CA SER A 114 11.11 -4.20 3.66
C SER A 114 10.11 -3.04 3.54
N SER A 115 10.26 -2.20 2.52
CA SER A 115 9.34 -1.09 2.22
C SER A 115 7.91 -1.58 1.97
N TYR A 116 7.76 -2.61 1.14
CA TYR A 116 6.47 -3.23 0.85
C TYR A 116 5.80 -3.78 2.11
N LYS A 117 6.55 -4.51 2.94
CA LYS A 117 6.05 -5.04 4.21
C LYS A 117 5.59 -3.93 5.15
N TYR A 118 6.36 -2.85 5.25
CA TYR A 118 6.02 -1.70 6.10
C TYR A 118 4.68 -1.06 5.72
N LEU A 119 4.43 -0.85 4.42
CA LEU A 119 3.15 -0.30 3.97
C LEU A 119 2.00 -1.24 4.29
N GLN A 120 2.19 -2.55 4.06
CA GLN A 120 1.17 -3.54 4.37
C GLN A 120 0.85 -3.59 5.87
N THR A 121 1.87 -3.47 6.74
CA THR A 121 1.64 -3.40 8.19
C THR A 121 0.93 -2.11 8.58
N LYS A 122 1.30 -0.97 7.99
CA LYS A 122 0.69 0.33 8.26
C LYS A 122 -0.80 0.34 7.90
N GLU A 123 -1.18 -0.18 6.73
CA GLU A 123 -2.57 -0.28 6.31
C GLU A 123 -3.41 -1.17 7.25
N LYS A 124 -2.84 -2.31 7.69
CA LYS A 124 -3.48 -3.22 8.65
C LYS A 124 -3.69 -2.54 10.01
N GLU A 125 -2.69 -1.78 10.48
CA GLU A 125 -2.79 -1.02 11.71
C GLU A 125 -3.85 0.09 11.61
N GLU A 126 -3.84 0.90 10.54
CA GLU A 126 -4.83 1.94 10.29
C GLU A 126 -6.27 1.37 10.22
N ALA A 127 -6.47 0.24 9.55
CA ALA A 127 -7.76 -0.45 9.51
C ALA A 127 -8.22 -0.91 10.92
N SER A 128 -7.30 -1.43 11.73
CA SER A 128 -7.60 -1.84 13.11
C SER A 128 -7.89 -0.64 14.01
N GLN A 129 -7.15 0.46 13.87
CA GLN A 129 -7.32 1.68 14.66
C GLN A 129 -8.62 2.40 14.31
N GLY A 130 -9.00 2.47 13.02
CA GLY A 130 -10.29 3.02 12.60
C GLY A 130 -11.48 2.28 13.22
N SER A 131 -11.35 0.96 13.46
CA SER A 131 -12.37 0.19 14.19
C SER A 131 -12.34 0.45 15.71
N ARG A 132 -11.15 0.69 16.29
CA ARG A 132 -10.97 0.93 17.72
C ARG A 132 -11.43 2.34 18.11
N GLN A 133 -11.15 3.36 17.31
CA GLN A 133 -11.59 4.74 17.56
C GLN A 133 -13.13 4.86 17.49
N LYS A 134 -13.79 4.18 16.54
CA LYS A 134 -15.26 4.13 16.46
C LYS A 134 -15.92 3.53 17.72
N LYS A 135 -15.23 2.64 18.43
CA LYS A 135 -15.73 2.05 19.70
C LYS A 135 -15.49 2.92 20.93
N LYS A 136 -14.52 3.85 20.89
CA LYS A 136 -14.18 4.73 22.02
C LYS A 136 -15.14 5.92 22.19
N ASN A 137 -15.87 6.28 21.14
CA ASN A 137 -16.86 7.37 21.16
C ASN A 137 -18.29 6.87 21.34
N LEU A 138 -18.49 5.75 22.05
CA LEU A 138 -19.80 5.34 22.54
C LEU A 138 -20.01 6.04 23.89
N GLY A 139 -20.45 7.30 23.82
CA GLY A 139 -20.88 8.06 24.98
C GLY A 139 -22.16 7.45 25.55
N TRP A 140 -22.00 6.54 26.51
CA TRP A 140 -23.07 6.17 27.42
C TRP A 140 -23.04 7.18 28.56
N GLY A 141 -23.95 8.15 28.49
CA GLY A 141 -24.51 8.81 29.67
C GLY A 141 -25.72 8.03 30.16
#